data_AF-A0A2D0JWN1-F1
#
_entry.id   AF-A0A2D0JWN1-F1
#
_cell.length_a   1.000
_cell.length_b   1.000
_cell.length_c   1.000
_cell.angle_alpha   90.00
_cell.angle_beta   90.00
_cell.angle_gamma   90.00
#
_symmetry.space_group_name_H-M   'P 1'
#
loop_
_entity.id
_entity.type
_entity.pdbx_description
1 polymer ?
#
loop_
_entity_poly.entity_id
_entity_poly.type
_entity_poly.pdbx_seq_one_letter_code
_entity_poly.pdbx_strand_id
1 'polypeptide(L)'
;MKILSLASCYKNLKIEKINFDSLTLLVGASGVGKTQILSALNKLTRIANGEGISGFSWAVEFEINENKYIWSGEFDRIYDDIDNLFSYKEEREKASIVKESLIIDNKEVIKRNREGIIYNGTSIVKLSQNESVVSLLREEDDIGIIRENFRKIVAIETIDDRIKSIPLLKDMENVNDVKATIVNNIYYKLYLCQKKNQKLFCSIKNRYEEIFPLVEDILIEKEDIVPSHNITLIKLKIKEKGIEEWISQHEMSSGMLKALIQIAYIYLSPEGTVFLIDEFENGFGVNCINDITDILMETGKGLQFILTSHHPYIINNIPLENWKIISRNAAMISSNNAEDFNLHESNHEAFTKLINLDIYLEGTRR
;
A
#
# COMPACT_ATOMS: atom_id res chain seq x y z
N MET A 1 -5.02 -5.44 9.99
CA MET A 1 -4.26 -4.27 10.46
C MET A 1 -4.93 -2.99 9.98
N LYS A 2 -4.82 -1.93 10.77
CA LYS A 2 -5.12 -0.55 10.39
C LYS A 2 -3.98 0.34 10.86
N ILE A 3 -3.33 1.08 9.96
CA ILE A 3 -2.33 2.09 10.32
C ILE A 3 -3.07 3.30 10.88
N LEU A 4 -2.72 3.74 12.09
CA LEU A 4 -3.35 4.88 12.75
C LEU A 4 -2.54 6.16 12.53
N SER A 5 -1.21 6.08 12.61
CA SER A 5 -0.37 7.23 12.34
C SER A 5 1.06 6.88 11.94
N LEU A 6 1.74 7.82 11.30
CA LEU A 6 3.14 7.74 10.92
C LEU A 6 3.86 9.06 11.23
N ALA A 7 5.02 8.96 11.87
CA ALA A 7 6.07 9.97 11.80
C ALA A 7 7.35 9.30 11.31
N SER A 8 8.14 9.98 10.49
CA SER A 8 9.42 9.42 10.04
C SER A 8 10.42 10.51 9.69
N CYS A 9 11.68 10.14 9.64
CA CYS A 9 12.71 10.98 9.04
C CYS A 9 13.58 10.11 8.14
N TYR A 10 13.78 10.55 6.90
CA TYR A 10 14.70 9.93 5.97
C TYR A 10 15.76 10.92 5.54
N LYS A 11 17.00 10.69 5.99
CA LYS A 11 18.13 11.63 5.85
C LYS A 11 17.79 12.97 6.49
N ASN A 12 17.43 13.97 5.70
CA ASN A 12 17.08 15.30 6.19
C ASN A 12 15.58 15.61 6.05
N LEU A 13 14.81 14.75 5.37
CA LEU A 13 13.38 14.95 5.14
C LEU A 13 12.59 14.35 6.30
N LYS A 14 11.93 15.19 7.08
CA LYS A 14 11.07 14.83 8.21
C LYS A 14 9.61 14.84 7.78
N ILE A 15 8.90 13.77 8.09
CA ILE A 15 7.44 13.69 8.04
C ILE A 15 6.96 13.78 9.48
N GLU A 16 6.25 14.85 9.80
CA GLU A 16 5.59 15.01 11.10
C GLU A 16 4.50 13.96 11.29
N LYS A 17 3.95 13.85 12.50
CA LYS A 17 2.93 12.83 12.77
C LYS A 17 1.69 13.09 11.90
N ILE A 18 1.41 12.16 10.99
CA ILE A 18 0.20 12.13 10.15
C ILE A 18 -0.70 11.03 10.67
N ASN A 19 -1.99 11.31 10.82
CA ASN A 19 -3.00 10.31 11.19
C ASN A 19 -3.72 9.80 9.93
N PHE A 20 -4.11 8.53 9.93
CA PHE A 20 -4.82 7.88 8.84
C PHE A 20 -6.14 7.30 9.31
N ASP A 21 -7.14 7.46 8.46
CA ASP A 21 -8.47 6.89 8.60
C ASP A 21 -8.60 5.64 7.72
N SER A 22 -9.79 5.03 7.67
CA SER A 22 -10.02 3.85 6.81
C SER A 22 -9.90 4.21 5.32
N LEU A 23 -10.35 5.40 4.94
CA LEU A 23 -10.03 6.04 3.66
C LEU A 23 -9.31 7.35 3.99
N THR A 24 -8.13 7.55 3.41
CA THR A 24 -7.37 8.80 3.55
C THR A 24 -6.94 9.28 2.18
N LEU A 25 -7.38 10.48 1.80
CA LEU A 25 -6.90 11.17 0.60
C LEU A 25 -5.89 12.24 1.00
N LEU A 26 -4.64 12.05 0.60
CA LEU A 26 -3.59 13.05 0.73
C LEU A 26 -3.77 14.09 -0.39
N VAL A 27 -4.12 15.32 -0.01
CA VAL A 27 -4.37 16.43 -0.94
C VAL A 27 -3.34 17.52 -0.71
N GLY A 28 -2.78 18.07 -1.78
CA GLY A 28 -1.78 19.13 -1.68
C GLY A 28 -1.11 19.37 -3.03
N ALA A 29 -0.44 20.50 -3.19
CA ALA A 29 0.22 20.85 -4.45
C ALA A 29 1.29 19.82 -4.88
N SER A 30 1.73 19.89 -6.15
CA SER A 30 2.77 18.98 -6.63
C SER A 30 4.09 19.22 -5.88
N GLY A 31 4.80 18.15 -5.52
CA GLY A 31 6.11 18.23 -4.84
C GLY A 31 6.08 18.43 -3.31
N VAL A 32 4.90 18.54 -2.69
CA VAL A 32 4.76 18.77 -1.23
C VAL A 32 5.05 17.54 -0.35
N GLY A 33 5.26 16.35 -0.91
CA GLY A 33 5.64 15.18 -0.10
C GLY A 33 4.67 13.99 -0.08
N LYS A 34 3.58 14.03 -0.85
CA LYS A 34 2.54 12.97 -0.84
C LYS A 34 3.10 11.58 -1.14
N THR A 35 3.82 11.43 -2.26
CA THR A 35 4.53 10.18 -2.62
C THR A 35 5.56 9.78 -1.57
N GLN A 36 6.19 10.74 -0.89
CA GLN A 36 7.19 10.47 0.15
C GLN A 36 6.54 9.86 1.40
N ILE A 37 5.29 10.23 1.73
CA ILE A 37 4.51 9.59 2.79
C ILE A 37 4.20 8.13 2.45
N LEU A 38 3.69 7.85 1.24
CA LEU A 38 3.46 6.47 0.79
C LEU A 38 4.77 5.66 0.76
N SER A 39 5.86 6.26 0.29
CA SER A 39 7.18 5.64 0.27
C SER A 39 7.69 5.32 1.68
N ALA A 40 7.40 6.15 2.68
CA ALA A 40 7.77 5.89 4.07
C ALA A 40 7.00 4.69 4.64
N LEU A 41 5.70 4.56 4.36
CA LEU A 41 4.92 3.37 4.72
C LEU A 41 5.45 2.10 4.04
N ASN A 42 5.77 2.16 2.75
CA ASN A 42 6.34 1.02 2.03
C ASN A 42 7.73 0.61 2.57
N LYS A 43 8.54 1.57 3.05
CA LYS A 43 9.80 1.26 3.74
C LYS A 43 9.59 0.44 5.02
N LEU A 44 8.52 0.68 5.77
CA LEU A 44 8.23 -0.12 6.97
C LEU A 44 8.02 -1.59 6.63
N THR A 45 7.35 -1.91 5.53
CA THR A 45 7.20 -3.29 5.04
C THR A 45 8.54 -3.93 4.73
N ARG A 46 9.48 -3.18 4.15
CA ARG A 46 10.83 -3.67 3.85
C ARG A 46 11.63 -3.92 5.12
N ILE A 47 11.54 -3.00 6.09
CA ILE A 47 12.21 -3.12 7.40
C ILE A 47 11.65 -4.30 8.20
N ALA A 48 10.34 -4.51 8.21
CA ALA A 48 9.70 -5.66 8.86
C ALA A 48 10.10 -6.99 8.21
N ASN A 49 10.58 -6.96 6.95
CA ASN A 49 11.10 -8.12 6.23
C ASN A 49 12.63 -8.26 6.28
N GLY A 50 13.32 -7.44 7.07
CA GLY A 50 14.75 -7.56 7.33
C GLY A 50 15.64 -6.61 6.52
N GLU A 51 15.08 -5.64 5.80
CA GLU A 51 15.90 -4.65 5.11
C GLU A 51 16.38 -3.55 6.05
N GLY A 52 17.71 -3.33 6.09
CA GLY A 52 18.32 -2.18 6.76
C GLY A 52 18.34 -0.94 5.85
N ILE A 53 17.71 0.16 6.28
CA ILE A 53 17.59 1.39 5.48
C ILE A 53 18.37 2.52 6.14
N SER A 54 19.55 2.84 5.58
CA SER A 54 20.46 3.89 6.08
C SER A 54 19.76 5.24 6.27
N GLY A 55 19.91 5.82 7.46
CA GLY A 55 19.41 7.14 7.84
C GLY A 55 17.89 7.25 7.88
N PHE A 56 17.18 6.13 8.06
CA PHE A 56 15.74 6.11 8.25
C PHE A 56 15.38 5.93 9.72
N SER A 57 14.48 6.78 10.21
CA SER A 57 13.83 6.63 11.51
C SER A 57 12.32 6.66 11.33
N TRP A 58 11.62 5.92 12.19
CA TRP A 58 10.18 5.77 12.13
C TRP A 58 9.56 5.72 13.51
N ALA A 59 8.31 6.16 13.57
CA ALA A 59 7.36 5.85 14.62
C ALA A 59 6.00 5.65 13.95
N VAL A 60 5.46 4.44 14.07
CA VAL A 60 4.16 4.05 13.48
C VAL A 60 3.25 3.54 14.58
N GLU A 61 2.02 4.06 14.61
CA GLU A 61 0.95 3.52 15.43
C GLU A 61 0.01 2.72 14.52
N PHE A 62 -0.35 1.52 14.92
CA PHE A 62 -1.25 0.65 14.15
C PHE A 62 -2.04 -0.28 15.06
N GLU A 63 -3.10 -0.85 14.53
CA GLU A 63 -4.01 -1.74 15.24
C GLU A 63 -4.07 -3.10 14.54
N ILE A 64 -4.01 -4.19 15.31
CA ILE A 64 -4.20 -5.56 14.82
C ILE A 64 -5.07 -6.30 15.83
N ASN A 65 -6.22 -6.81 15.38
CA ASN A 65 -7.16 -7.55 16.23
C ASN A 65 -7.50 -6.80 17.54
N GLU A 66 -7.84 -5.52 17.43
CA GLU A 66 -8.17 -4.60 18.55
C GLU A 66 -6.99 -4.20 19.46
N ASN A 67 -5.85 -4.88 19.37
CA ASN A 67 -4.64 -4.49 20.10
C ASN A 67 -3.96 -3.30 19.41
N LYS A 68 -3.53 -2.32 20.22
CA LYS A 68 -2.82 -1.13 19.73
C LYS A 68 -1.31 -1.31 19.85
N TYR A 69 -0.61 -1.06 18.75
CA TYR A 69 0.84 -1.19 18.64
C TYR A 69 1.46 0.17 18.37
N ILE A 70 2.63 0.41 18.98
CA ILE A 70 3.53 1.52 18.64
C ILE A 70 4.90 0.92 18.37
N TRP A 71 5.32 0.98 17.11
CA TRP A 71 6.65 0.51 16.70
C TRP A 71 7.49 1.71 16.25
N SER A 72 8.67 1.84 16.84
CA SER A 72 9.59 2.92 16.50
C SER A 72 11.02 2.43 16.43
N GLY A 73 11.83 3.10 15.62
CA GLY A 73 13.24 2.78 15.51
C GLY A 73 14.02 3.77 14.66
N GLU A 74 15.33 3.57 14.63
CA GLU A 74 16.26 4.42 13.90
C GLU A 74 17.47 3.61 13.44
N PHE A 75 17.75 3.66 12.14
CA PHE A 75 19.00 3.20 11.57
C PHE A 75 20.05 4.31 11.61
N ASP A 76 21.31 3.91 11.74
CA ASP A 76 22.42 4.81 11.52
C ASP A 76 22.52 5.24 10.05
N ARG A 77 23.31 6.29 9.83
CA ARG A 77 23.55 6.84 8.50
C ARG A 77 24.92 6.40 8.04
N ILE A 78 24.93 5.54 7.02
CA ILE A 78 26.13 5.24 6.24
C ILE A 78 26.37 6.40 5.29
N TYR A 79 27.57 6.97 5.34
CA TYR A 79 28.06 7.93 4.37
C TYR A 79 28.77 7.14 3.28
N ASP A 80 28.24 7.16 2.05
CA ASP A 80 28.98 6.65 0.90
C ASP A 80 30.16 7.59 0.67
N ASP A 81 31.36 7.18 1.11
CA ASP A 81 32.59 7.83 0.68
C ASP A 81 32.70 7.66 -0.84
N ILE A 82 33.00 8.75 -1.56
CA ILE A 82 33.13 8.74 -3.03
C ILE A 82 34.18 7.69 -3.48
N ASP A 83 35.16 7.38 -2.63
CA ASP A 83 36.16 6.35 -2.85
C ASP A 83 35.59 4.92 -2.90
N ASN A 84 34.42 4.65 -2.30
CA ASN A 84 33.74 3.36 -2.37
C ASN A 84 32.98 3.14 -3.68
N LEU A 85 32.81 4.18 -4.52
CA LEU A 85 32.18 4.02 -5.84
C LEU A 85 33.08 3.27 -6.83
N PHE A 86 34.40 3.29 -6.60
CA PHE A 86 35.42 2.67 -7.44
C PHE A 86 36.00 1.38 -6.85
N SER A 87 35.64 1.01 -5.62
CA SER A 87 36.06 -0.25 -5.02
C SER A 87 35.02 -1.34 -5.33
N TYR A 88 35.44 -2.40 -6.02
CA TYR A 88 34.67 -3.64 -6.18
C TYR A 88 34.61 -4.41 -4.84
N LYS A 89 34.18 -3.76 -3.75
CA LYS A 89 33.83 -4.49 -2.52
C LYS A 89 32.46 -5.12 -2.73
N GLU A 90 32.42 -6.45 -2.77
CA GLU A 90 31.19 -7.25 -2.90
C GLU A 90 30.21 -7.03 -1.73
N GLU A 91 30.70 -6.55 -0.58
CA GLU A 91 29.87 -6.24 0.59
C GLU A 91 29.78 -4.73 0.81
N ARG A 92 28.64 -4.14 0.42
CA ARG A 92 28.27 -2.79 0.86
C ARG A 92 28.00 -2.81 2.36
N GLU A 93 28.45 -1.78 3.07
CA GLU A 93 28.07 -1.59 4.47
C GLU A 93 26.55 -1.60 4.61
N LYS A 94 26.06 -2.30 5.63
CA LYS A 94 24.64 -2.43 5.94
C LYS A 94 24.31 -1.56 7.15
N ALA A 95 23.22 -0.81 7.06
CA ALA A 95 22.82 0.09 8.14
C ALA A 95 22.49 -0.69 9.41
N SER A 96 22.90 -0.15 10.56
CA SER A 96 22.69 -0.75 11.87
C SER A 96 21.60 -0.01 12.66
N ILE A 97 20.77 -0.75 13.39
CA ILE A 97 19.79 -0.21 14.33
C ILE A 97 20.52 0.49 15.47
N VAL A 98 20.23 1.78 15.65
CA VAL A 98 20.69 2.60 16.78
C VAL A 98 19.79 2.37 17.99
N LYS A 99 18.48 2.40 17.76
CA LYS A 99 17.43 2.16 18.76
C LYS A 99 16.19 1.58 18.09
N GLU A 100 15.45 0.78 18.84
CA GLU A 100 14.16 0.24 18.41
C GLU A 100 13.31 -0.05 19.64
N SER A 101 12.00 0.20 19.56
CA SER A 101 11.04 -0.04 20.63
C SER A 101 9.71 -0.50 20.06
N LEU A 102 9.08 -1.44 20.77
CA LEU A 102 7.74 -1.93 20.48
C LEU A 102 6.90 -1.88 21.76
N ILE A 103 5.76 -1.20 21.67
CA ILE A 103 4.75 -1.11 22.72
C ILE A 103 3.48 -1.79 22.21
N ILE A 104 2.89 -2.65 23.02
CA ILE A 104 1.61 -3.32 22.76
C ILE A 104 0.67 -2.98 23.92
N ASP A 105 -0.49 -2.38 23.64
CA ASP A 105 -1.49 -1.98 24.64
C ASP A 105 -0.90 -1.24 25.85
N ASN A 106 -0.05 -0.23 25.55
CA ASN A 106 0.68 0.60 26.51
C ASN A 106 1.76 -0.13 27.35
N LYS A 107 2.06 -1.40 27.05
CA LYS A 107 3.16 -2.14 27.66
C LYS A 107 4.38 -2.17 26.72
N GLU A 108 5.54 -1.73 27.19
CA GLU A 108 6.81 -1.87 26.44
C GLU A 108 7.21 -3.35 26.41
N VAL A 109 7.12 -3.95 25.23
CA VAL A 109 7.43 -5.37 24.99
C VAL A 109 8.86 -5.54 24.52
N ILE A 110 9.34 -4.63 23.65
CA ILE A 110 10.73 -4.63 23.20
C ILE A 110 11.35 -3.26 23.43
N LYS A 111 12.60 -3.28 23.91
CA LYS A 111 13.51 -2.15 23.89
C LYS A 111 14.89 -2.61 23.44
N ARG A 112 15.44 -1.94 22.43
CA ARG A 112 16.72 -2.28 21.83
C ARG A 112 17.59 -1.05 21.64
N ASN A 113 18.88 -1.23 21.87
CA ASN A 113 19.93 -0.25 21.57
C ASN A 113 21.16 -0.98 20.98
N ARG A 114 22.31 -0.30 20.94
CA ARG A 114 23.57 -0.89 20.43
C ARG A 114 24.14 -1.99 21.33
N GLU A 115 23.80 -1.98 22.61
CA GLU A 115 24.34 -2.88 23.64
C GLU A 115 23.59 -4.21 23.68
N GLY A 116 22.26 -4.18 23.55
CA GLY A 116 21.44 -5.39 23.60
C GLY A 116 19.95 -5.15 23.33
N ILE A 117 19.18 -6.20 23.58
CA ILE A 117 17.72 -6.25 23.40
C ILE A 117 17.11 -6.71 24.72
N ILE A 118 16.11 -5.97 25.18
CA ILE A 118 15.23 -6.34 26.29
C ILE A 118 13.89 -6.74 25.69
N TYR A 119 13.47 -7.98 25.93
CA TYR A 119 12.17 -8.52 25.51
C TYR A 119 11.38 -8.94 26.74
N ASN A 120 10.19 -8.38 26.92
CA ASN A 120 9.32 -8.59 28.10
C ASN A 120 10.08 -8.44 29.45
N GLY A 121 10.97 -7.44 29.53
CA GLY A 121 11.78 -7.14 30.71
C GLY A 121 13.03 -8.02 30.90
N THR A 122 13.26 -9.01 30.03
CA THR A 122 14.42 -9.90 30.09
C THR A 122 15.43 -9.55 29.00
N SER A 123 16.72 -9.48 29.37
CA SER A 123 17.79 -9.30 28.38
C SER A 123 17.98 -10.59 27.59
N ILE A 124 17.96 -10.50 26.26
CA ILE A 124 18.16 -11.65 25.37
C ILE A 124 19.55 -11.59 24.69
N VAL A 125 19.92 -12.67 24.01
CA VAL A 125 21.18 -12.74 23.27
C VAL A 125 21.28 -11.63 22.21
N LYS A 126 22.51 -11.17 21.95
CA LYS A 126 22.75 -10.14 20.95
C LYS A 126 22.48 -10.70 19.55
N LEU A 127 21.50 -10.11 18.87
CA LEU A 127 21.14 -10.45 17.49
C LEU A 127 21.79 -9.48 16.49
N SER A 128 21.64 -9.78 15.19
CA SER A 128 22.13 -8.94 14.08
C SER A 128 21.68 -7.49 14.25
N GLN A 129 22.62 -6.53 14.19
CA GLN A 129 22.25 -5.10 14.28
C GLN A 129 21.61 -4.56 13.01
N ASN A 130 21.59 -5.32 11.91
CA ASN A 130 21.26 -4.77 10.60
C ASN A 130 19.79 -5.02 10.21
N GLU A 131 19.05 -5.68 11.09
CA GLU A 131 17.63 -6.02 10.91
C GLU A 131 16.82 -5.57 12.11
N SER A 132 15.54 -5.27 11.89
CA SER A 132 14.56 -4.97 12.94
C SER A 132 14.27 -6.18 13.83
N VAL A 133 13.87 -5.94 15.07
CA VAL A 133 13.37 -7.00 15.96
C VAL A 133 12.11 -7.68 15.40
N VAL A 134 11.31 -6.95 14.62
CA VAL A 134 10.14 -7.50 13.91
C VAL A 134 10.56 -8.59 12.90
N SER A 135 11.69 -8.42 12.21
CA SER A 135 12.25 -9.44 11.31
C SER A 135 12.87 -10.60 12.08
N LEU A 136 13.63 -10.27 13.13
CA LEU A 136 14.47 -11.23 13.87
C LEU A 136 13.66 -12.16 14.78
N LEU A 137 12.65 -11.63 15.46
CA LEU A 137 11.79 -12.36 16.41
C LEU A 137 10.47 -12.81 15.78
N ARG A 138 10.45 -13.02 14.46
CA ARG A 138 9.25 -13.39 13.70
C ARG A 138 8.54 -14.67 14.14
N GLU A 139 9.24 -15.54 14.86
CA GLU A 139 8.72 -16.82 15.36
C GLU A 139 8.00 -16.65 16.71
N GLU A 140 8.16 -15.51 17.38
CA GLU A 140 7.40 -15.16 18.58
C GLU A 140 5.99 -14.70 18.21
N ASP A 141 4.96 -15.26 18.83
CA ASP A 141 3.56 -15.04 18.42
C ASP A 141 3.15 -13.55 18.40
N ASP A 142 3.60 -12.77 19.39
CA ASP A 142 3.29 -11.35 19.55
C ASP A 142 4.06 -10.45 18.56
N ILE A 143 5.13 -10.95 17.92
CA ILE A 143 5.94 -10.23 16.94
C ILE A 143 5.68 -10.70 15.51
N GLY A 144 5.54 -12.01 15.31
CA GLY A 144 5.27 -12.63 14.00
C GLY A 144 4.00 -12.06 13.36
N ILE A 145 2.96 -11.83 14.17
CA ILE A 145 1.73 -11.19 13.71
C ILE A 145 1.94 -9.80 13.11
N ILE A 146 2.90 -9.03 13.64
CA ILE A 146 3.25 -7.70 13.13
C ILE A 146 3.83 -7.85 11.73
N ARG A 147 4.83 -8.70 11.56
CA ARG A 147 5.47 -8.95 10.25
C ARG A 147 4.45 -9.41 9.21
N GLU A 148 3.59 -10.37 9.55
CA GLU A 148 2.58 -10.88 8.62
C GLU A 148 1.57 -9.80 8.21
N ASN A 149 1.24 -8.87 9.10
CA ASN A 149 0.36 -7.76 8.76
C ASN A 149 1.05 -6.67 7.93
N PHE A 150 2.33 -6.38 8.15
CA PHE A 150 3.09 -5.46 7.28
C PHE A 150 3.22 -5.99 5.84
N ARG A 151 3.24 -7.32 5.64
CA ARG A 151 3.20 -7.94 4.30
C ARG A 151 1.88 -7.71 3.56
N LYS A 152 0.82 -7.29 4.26
CA LYS A 152 -0.48 -6.92 3.67
C LYS A 152 -0.54 -5.45 3.26
N ILE A 153 0.53 -4.67 3.41
CA ILE A 153 0.63 -3.34 2.80
C ILE A 153 1.00 -3.50 1.32
N VAL A 154 0.13 -3.00 0.44
CA VAL A 154 0.27 -3.14 -1.01
C VAL A 154 0.38 -1.75 -1.64
N ALA A 155 1.54 -1.45 -2.21
CA ALA A 155 1.74 -0.25 -3.02
C ALA A 155 1.32 -0.54 -4.47
N ILE A 156 0.35 0.22 -4.97
CA ILE A 156 -0.11 0.17 -6.36
C ILE A 156 0.48 1.38 -7.09
N GLU A 157 1.73 1.24 -7.55
CA GLU A 157 2.46 2.34 -8.22
C GLU A 157 2.09 2.44 -9.71
N THR A 158 1.77 1.31 -10.33
CA THR A 158 1.20 1.18 -11.67
C THR A 158 0.79 -0.26 -11.80
N ILE A 159 -0.45 -0.51 -12.22
CA ILE A 159 -0.83 -1.86 -12.66
C ILE A 159 0.05 -2.16 -13.86
N ASP A 160 1.10 -2.96 -13.62
CA ASP A 160 2.01 -3.38 -14.68
C ASP A 160 1.19 -4.25 -15.63
N ASP A 161 0.83 -3.69 -16.79
CA ASP A 161 0.05 -4.34 -17.86
C ASP A 161 0.79 -5.55 -18.46
N ARG A 162 2.04 -5.79 -18.03
CA ARG A 162 2.85 -6.91 -18.43
C ARG A 162 2.41 -8.19 -17.71
N ILE A 163 2.21 -9.22 -18.52
CA ILE A 163 1.90 -10.55 -18.06
C ILE A 163 2.97 -11.02 -17.06
N LYS A 164 2.61 -11.08 -15.77
CA LYS A 164 3.53 -11.58 -14.75
C LYS A 164 3.53 -13.10 -14.84
N SER A 165 4.65 -13.66 -15.29
CA SER A 165 4.96 -15.08 -15.07
C SER A 165 4.92 -15.36 -13.57
N ILE A 166 4.12 -16.34 -13.18
CA ILE A 166 4.04 -16.77 -11.79
C ILE A 166 4.74 -18.13 -11.72
N PRO A 167 5.64 -18.35 -10.74
CA PRO A 167 6.14 -19.68 -10.47
C PRO A 167 4.96 -20.64 -10.32
N LEU A 168 5.04 -21.83 -10.91
CA LEU A 168 3.95 -22.80 -10.92
C LEU A 168 3.65 -23.25 -9.50
N LEU A 169 2.53 -22.79 -8.96
CA LEU A 169 2.08 -23.17 -7.62
C LEU A 169 1.17 -24.38 -7.73
N LYS A 170 1.76 -25.53 -8.08
CA LYS A 170 1.07 -26.84 -8.20
C LYS A 170 0.28 -27.20 -6.93
N ASP A 171 0.71 -26.72 -5.77
CA ASP A 171 0.13 -27.07 -4.47
C ASP A 171 -0.93 -26.08 -3.94
N MET A 172 -1.23 -24.98 -4.67
CA MET A 172 -2.12 -23.92 -4.16
C MET A 172 -3.57 -23.95 -4.68
N GLU A 173 -3.92 -24.90 -5.56
CA GLU A 173 -5.30 -25.08 -6.03
C GLU A 173 -6.25 -25.70 -4.97
N ASN A 174 -5.71 -26.09 -3.80
CA ASN A 174 -6.44 -26.63 -2.65
C ASN A 174 -6.83 -25.58 -1.60
N VAL A 175 -6.52 -24.30 -1.83
CA VAL A 175 -6.92 -23.23 -0.90
C VAL A 175 -8.41 -22.93 -1.09
N ASN A 176 -9.21 -23.15 -0.04
CA ASN A 176 -10.65 -22.89 -0.05
C ASN A 176 -10.98 -21.39 0.07
N ASP A 177 -10.12 -20.61 0.72
CA ASP A 177 -10.27 -19.16 0.84
C ASP A 177 -9.29 -18.41 -0.07
N VAL A 178 -9.81 -17.90 -1.18
CA VAL A 178 -9.05 -17.13 -2.17
C VAL A 178 -8.36 -15.93 -1.54
N LYS A 179 -8.97 -15.29 -0.52
CA LYS A 179 -8.41 -14.10 0.14
C LYS A 179 -7.16 -14.43 0.96
N ALA A 180 -7.14 -15.59 1.61
CA ALA A 180 -6.05 -16.09 2.43
C ALA A 180 -4.85 -16.64 1.64
N THR A 181 -4.93 -16.65 0.30
CA THR A 181 -3.86 -17.17 -0.56
C THR A 181 -2.58 -16.35 -0.40
N ILE A 182 -1.45 -17.04 -0.16
CA ILE A 182 -0.09 -16.46 0.02
C ILE A 182 0.39 -15.70 -1.23
N VAL A 183 -0.20 -15.99 -2.39
CA VAL A 183 0.12 -15.36 -3.67
C VAL A 183 -0.39 -13.92 -3.71
N ASN A 184 0.51 -12.96 -3.59
CA ASN A 184 0.23 -11.53 -3.82
C ASN A 184 0.14 -11.17 -5.32
N ASN A 185 -0.44 -12.05 -6.14
CA ASN A 185 -0.72 -11.78 -7.55
C ASN A 185 -2.23 -11.82 -7.78
N ILE A 186 -2.77 -10.65 -8.13
CA ILE A 186 -4.21 -10.46 -8.29
C ILE A 186 -4.81 -11.23 -9.48
N TYR A 187 -4.07 -11.42 -10.57
CA TYR A 187 -4.52 -12.22 -11.72
C TYR A 187 -4.74 -13.68 -11.31
N TYR A 188 -3.82 -14.22 -10.51
CA TYR A 188 -3.97 -15.59 -10.00
C TYR A 188 -5.13 -15.71 -9.01
N LYS A 189 -5.32 -14.71 -8.13
CA LYS A 189 -6.49 -14.67 -7.24
C LYS A 189 -7.79 -14.62 -8.02
N LEU A 190 -7.86 -13.86 -9.11
CA LEU A 190 -9.03 -13.84 -10.02
C LEU A 190 -9.28 -15.21 -10.64
N TYR A 191 -8.24 -15.88 -11.15
CA TYR A 191 -8.36 -17.25 -11.68
C TYR A 191 -8.90 -18.24 -10.64
N LEU A 192 -8.34 -18.22 -9.42
CA LEU A 192 -8.82 -19.06 -8.32
C LEU A 192 -10.26 -18.72 -7.94
N CYS A 193 -10.61 -17.44 -7.88
CA CYS A 193 -11.97 -16.97 -7.60
C CYS A 193 -12.97 -17.52 -8.61
N GLN A 194 -12.67 -17.40 -9.90
CA GLN A 194 -13.50 -17.94 -10.98
C GLN A 194 -13.74 -19.46 -10.82
N LYS A 195 -12.73 -20.22 -10.39
CA LYS A 195 -12.82 -21.68 -10.26
C LYS A 195 -13.43 -22.18 -8.96
N LYS A 196 -13.20 -21.47 -7.85
CA LYS A 196 -13.49 -21.97 -6.49
C LYS A 196 -14.58 -21.18 -5.76
N ASN A 197 -14.80 -19.92 -6.13
CA ASN A 197 -15.80 -19.06 -5.51
C ASN A 197 -16.59 -18.28 -6.56
N GLN A 198 -17.41 -19.00 -7.31
CA GLN A 198 -18.20 -18.44 -8.42
C GLN A 198 -19.12 -17.31 -7.96
N LYS A 199 -19.66 -17.37 -6.73
CA LYS A 199 -20.48 -16.28 -6.17
C LYS A 199 -19.69 -14.97 -6.06
N LEU A 200 -18.49 -15.02 -5.50
CA LEU A 200 -17.62 -13.85 -5.37
C LEU A 200 -17.14 -13.35 -6.73
N PHE A 201 -16.82 -14.26 -7.65
CA PHE A 201 -16.46 -13.91 -9.03
C PHE A 201 -17.61 -13.22 -9.76
N CYS A 202 -18.85 -13.70 -9.62
CA CYS A 202 -20.04 -13.04 -10.14
C CYS A 202 -20.23 -11.64 -9.55
N SER A 203 -19.94 -11.42 -8.27
CA SER A 203 -19.99 -10.06 -7.69
C SER A 203 -18.97 -9.12 -8.35
N ILE A 204 -17.74 -9.58 -8.57
CA ILE A 204 -16.70 -8.80 -9.30
C ILE A 204 -17.17 -8.50 -10.73
N LYS A 205 -17.66 -9.53 -11.43
CA LYS A 205 -18.16 -9.40 -12.80
C LYS A 205 -19.30 -8.40 -12.90
N ASN A 206 -20.32 -8.51 -12.05
CA ASN A 206 -21.47 -7.61 -12.05
C ASN A 206 -21.05 -6.16 -11.82
N ARG A 207 -20.14 -5.90 -10.86
CA ARG A 207 -19.60 -4.55 -10.65
C ARG A 207 -18.84 -4.03 -11.86
N TYR A 208 -18.11 -4.89 -12.55
CA TYR A 208 -17.41 -4.48 -13.76
C TYR A 208 -18.37 -4.14 -14.91
N GLU A 209 -19.44 -4.91 -15.08
CA GLU A 209 -20.50 -4.66 -16.08
C GLU A 209 -21.32 -3.40 -15.78
N GLU A 210 -21.51 -3.05 -14.50
CA GLU A 210 -22.11 -1.78 -14.08
C GLU A 210 -21.29 -0.59 -14.60
N ILE A 211 -19.95 -0.67 -14.51
CA ILE A 211 -19.03 0.37 -15.00
C ILE A 211 -18.93 0.37 -16.53
N PHE A 212 -18.94 -0.81 -17.16
CA PHE A 212 -18.81 -0.98 -18.61
C PHE A 212 -19.99 -1.76 -19.19
N PRO A 213 -21.14 -1.11 -19.47
CA PRO A 213 -22.38 -1.79 -19.89
C PRO A 213 -22.31 -2.54 -21.23
N LEU A 214 -21.26 -2.31 -22.02
CA LEU A 214 -20.99 -3.06 -23.26
C LEU A 214 -20.39 -4.44 -22.98
N VAL A 215 -19.77 -4.65 -21.82
CA VAL A 215 -19.22 -5.93 -21.40
C VAL A 215 -20.38 -6.83 -20.92
N GLU A 216 -20.33 -8.12 -21.30
CA GLU A 216 -21.31 -9.15 -20.89
C GLU A 216 -20.66 -10.37 -20.22
N ASP A 217 -19.33 -10.51 -20.33
CA ASP A 217 -18.60 -11.56 -19.63
C ASP A 217 -17.12 -11.26 -19.42
N ILE A 218 -16.53 -11.94 -18.43
CA ILE A 218 -15.12 -11.90 -18.08
C ILE A 218 -14.62 -13.33 -17.95
N LEU A 219 -13.50 -13.63 -18.59
CA LEU A 219 -12.88 -14.93 -18.57
C LEU A 219 -11.41 -14.83 -18.17
N ILE A 220 -11.03 -15.64 -17.18
CA ILE A 220 -9.65 -15.78 -16.71
C ILE A 220 -9.16 -17.18 -17.05
N GLU A 221 -8.16 -17.26 -17.92
CA GLU A 221 -7.56 -18.51 -18.39
C GLU A 221 -6.14 -18.68 -17.85
N LYS A 222 -5.79 -19.93 -17.59
CA LYS A 222 -4.45 -20.36 -17.23
C LYS A 222 -3.83 -21.05 -18.43
N GLU A 223 -2.63 -20.63 -18.83
CA GLU A 223 -1.84 -21.28 -19.89
C GLU A 223 -0.44 -21.59 -19.38
N ASP A 224 -0.05 -22.86 -19.46
CA ASP A 224 1.28 -23.32 -19.04
C ASP A 224 2.24 -23.25 -20.24
N ILE A 225 3.13 -22.25 -20.24
CA ILE A 225 4.00 -21.95 -21.40
C ILE A 225 5.17 -22.94 -21.51
N VAL A 226 5.80 -23.24 -20.37
CA VAL A 226 7.00 -24.08 -20.32
C VAL A 226 6.89 -25.06 -19.14
N PRO A 227 6.46 -26.31 -19.38
CA PRO A 227 6.29 -27.31 -18.32
C PRO A 227 7.58 -27.57 -17.51
N SER A 228 8.74 -27.42 -18.14
CA SER A 228 10.06 -27.65 -17.54
C SER A 228 10.51 -26.53 -16.59
N HIS A 229 9.99 -25.30 -16.75
CA HIS A 229 10.40 -24.15 -15.96
C HIS A 229 9.33 -23.71 -14.96
N ASN A 230 8.22 -24.45 -14.86
CA ASN A 230 7.14 -24.12 -13.94
C ASN A 230 6.70 -22.64 -14.12
N ILE A 231 6.45 -22.20 -15.35
CA ILE A 231 5.94 -20.85 -15.62
C ILE A 231 4.49 -20.95 -16.09
N THR A 232 3.59 -20.38 -15.31
CA THR A 232 2.18 -20.21 -15.67
C THR A 232 1.92 -18.77 -16.10
N LEU A 233 1.17 -18.63 -17.19
CA LEU A 233 0.59 -17.40 -17.68
C LEU A 233 -0.88 -17.34 -17.28
N ILE A 234 -1.33 -16.21 -16.73
CA ILE A 234 -2.77 -15.93 -16.56
C ILE A 234 -3.18 -14.91 -17.60
N LYS A 235 -4.18 -15.26 -18.41
CA LYS A 235 -4.79 -14.38 -19.42
C LYS A 235 -6.14 -13.90 -18.93
N LEU A 236 -6.36 -12.60 -19.05
CA LEU A 236 -7.66 -11.98 -18.85
C LEU A 236 -8.29 -11.67 -20.21
N LYS A 237 -9.56 -12.01 -20.36
CA LYS A 237 -10.37 -11.71 -21.53
C LYS A 237 -11.73 -11.15 -21.13
N ILE A 238 -12.29 -10.30 -21.97
CA ILE A 238 -13.66 -9.80 -21.83
C ILE A 238 -14.49 -10.15 -23.07
N LYS A 239 -15.79 -10.22 -22.88
CA LYS A 239 -16.77 -10.39 -23.95
C LYS A 239 -17.63 -9.14 -24.02
N GLU A 240 -17.76 -8.57 -25.22
CA GLU A 240 -18.59 -7.38 -25.46
C GLU A 240 -19.79 -7.70 -26.34
N LYS A 241 -20.89 -6.98 -26.10
CA LYS A 241 -22.15 -7.10 -26.84
C LYS A 241 -21.93 -6.82 -28.33
N GLY A 242 -22.30 -7.79 -29.16
CA GLY A 242 -22.19 -7.67 -30.63
C GLY A 242 -20.81 -8.02 -31.20
N ILE A 243 -19.86 -8.49 -30.38
CA ILE A 243 -18.55 -9.00 -30.81
C ILE A 243 -18.52 -10.51 -30.57
N GLU A 244 -18.33 -11.33 -31.61
CA GLU A 244 -18.33 -12.80 -31.50
C GLU A 244 -17.06 -13.35 -30.81
N GLU A 245 -15.94 -12.66 -30.92
CA GLU A 245 -14.67 -13.07 -30.32
C GLU A 245 -14.48 -12.55 -28.89
N TRP A 246 -13.61 -13.22 -28.13
CA TRP A 246 -13.15 -12.72 -26.83
C TRP A 246 -12.02 -11.70 -27.02
N ILE A 247 -12.14 -10.56 -26.36
CA ILE A 247 -11.14 -9.49 -26.41
C ILE A 247 -10.08 -9.75 -25.34
N SER A 248 -8.81 -9.82 -25.75
CA SER A 248 -7.69 -10.05 -24.85
C SER A 248 -7.32 -8.79 -24.05
N GLN A 249 -6.73 -8.95 -22.87
CA GLN A 249 -6.24 -7.82 -22.05
C GLN A 249 -5.32 -6.83 -22.78
N HIS A 250 -4.62 -7.27 -23.84
CA HIS A 250 -3.74 -6.41 -24.65
C HIS A 250 -4.50 -5.51 -25.62
N GLU A 251 -5.75 -5.84 -25.91
CA GLU A 251 -6.65 -5.11 -26.81
C GLU A 251 -7.62 -4.23 -26.02
N MET A 252 -7.74 -4.45 -24.71
CA MET A 252 -8.52 -3.61 -23.80
C MET A 252 -7.87 -2.23 -23.63
N SER A 253 -8.69 -1.20 -23.43
CA SER A 253 -8.16 0.08 -22.95
C SER A 253 -7.51 -0.09 -21.58
N SER A 254 -6.46 0.68 -21.30
CA SER A 254 -5.77 0.64 -20.00
C SER A 254 -6.72 0.94 -18.84
N GLY A 255 -7.70 1.85 -19.04
CA GLY A 255 -8.75 2.15 -18.06
C GLY A 255 -9.63 0.94 -17.73
N MET A 256 -10.03 0.17 -18.74
CA MET A 256 -10.85 -1.03 -18.56
C MET A 256 -10.11 -2.12 -17.79
N LEU A 257 -8.84 -2.37 -18.13
CA LEU A 257 -8.04 -3.36 -17.42
C LEU A 257 -7.81 -2.93 -15.97
N LYS A 258 -7.44 -1.66 -15.76
CA LYS A 258 -7.16 -1.12 -14.43
C LYS A 258 -8.38 -1.15 -13.52
N ALA A 259 -9.56 -0.79 -14.02
CA ALA A 259 -10.81 -0.89 -13.27
C ALA A 259 -11.07 -2.32 -12.79
N LEU A 260 -10.95 -3.33 -13.65
CA LEU A 260 -11.15 -4.73 -13.27
C LEU A 260 -10.16 -5.19 -12.20
N ILE A 261 -8.88 -4.83 -12.35
CA ILE A 261 -7.84 -5.19 -11.38
C ILE A 261 -8.10 -4.53 -10.02
N GLN A 262 -8.63 -3.31 -9.99
CA GLN A 262 -8.92 -2.58 -8.75
C GLN A 262 -10.14 -3.14 -8.04
N ILE A 263 -11.21 -3.45 -8.78
CA ILE A 263 -12.35 -4.21 -8.24
C ILE A 263 -11.84 -5.53 -7.66
N ALA A 264 -10.99 -6.25 -8.39
CA ALA A 264 -10.43 -7.50 -7.90
C ALA A 264 -9.66 -7.30 -6.58
N TYR A 265 -8.82 -6.27 -6.46
CA TYR A 265 -8.10 -5.98 -5.22
C TYR A 265 -9.05 -5.72 -4.05
N ILE A 266 -10.13 -4.95 -4.26
CA ILE A 266 -11.13 -4.67 -3.23
C ILE A 266 -11.83 -5.96 -2.78
N TYR A 267 -12.21 -6.82 -3.74
CA TYR A 267 -12.98 -8.04 -3.43
C TYR A 267 -12.13 -9.22 -2.96
N LEU A 268 -10.86 -9.31 -3.35
CA LEU A 268 -10.01 -10.51 -3.16
C LEU A 268 -8.85 -10.29 -2.17
N SER A 269 -8.67 -9.09 -1.65
CA SER A 269 -7.72 -8.86 -0.57
C SER A 269 -8.27 -9.35 0.77
N PRO A 270 -7.40 -9.91 1.63
CA PRO A 270 -7.78 -10.28 2.99
C PRO A 270 -8.08 -9.04 3.83
N GLU A 271 -8.83 -9.23 4.90
CA GLU A 271 -9.05 -8.18 5.88
C GLU A 271 -7.71 -7.72 6.49
N GLY A 272 -7.65 -6.42 6.74
CA GLY A 272 -6.47 -5.76 7.25
C GLY A 272 -5.41 -5.41 6.22
N THR A 273 -5.70 -5.56 4.92
CA THR A 273 -4.86 -5.04 3.84
C THR A 273 -4.90 -3.52 3.79
N VAL A 274 -3.72 -2.91 3.60
CA VAL A 274 -3.54 -1.47 3.47
C VAL A 274 -3.06 -1.17 2.06
N PHE A 275 -3.83 -0.43 1.28
CA PHE A 275 -3.48 -0.01 -0.05
C PHE A 275 -2.85 1.38 -0.04
N LEU A 276 -1.68 1.49 -0.66
CA LEU A 276 -1.00 2.75 -0.93
C LEU A 276 -1.11 3.01 -2.43
N ILE A 277 -1.87 4.03 -2.83
CA ILE A 277 -2.08 4.33 -4.25
C ILE A 277 -1.64 5.77 -4.51
N ASP A 278 -0.59 5.91 -5.30
CA ASP A 278 -0.12 7.23 -5.73
C ASP A 278 -0.83 7.64 -7.01
N GLU A 279 -1.22 8.91 -7.08
CA GLU A 279 -1.97 9.50 -8.19
C GLU A 279 -3.14 8.61 -8.60
N PHE A 280 -4.12 8.46 -7.71
CA PHE A 280 -5.24 7.52 -7.86
C PHE A 280 -5.97 7.65 -9.20
N GLU A 281 -5.99 8.84 -9.80
CA GLU A 281 -6.51 9.10 -11.15
C GLU A 281 -5.71 8.44 -12.28
N ASN A 282 -4.44 8.11 -12.07
CA ASN A 282 -3.53 7.67 -13.12
C ASN A 282 -3.91 6.30 -13.66
N GLY A 283 -4.53 6.34 -14.83
CA GLY A 283 -4.89 5.16 -15.58
C GLY A 283 -6.31 4.69 -15.39
N PHE A 284 -7.15 5.40 -14.65
CA PHE A 284 -8.59 5.29 -14.85
C PHE A 284 -9.02 6.24 -15.97
N GLY A 285 -10.00 5.82 -16.77
CA GLY A 285 -10.79 6.81 -17.50
C GLY A 285 -11.55 7.67 -16.50
N VAL A 286 -11.71 8.97 -16.78
CA VAL A 286 -12.43 9.93 -15.90
C VAL A 286 -13.79 9.38 -15.47
N ASN A 287 -14.44 8.59 -16.33
CA ASN A 287 -15.78 8.04 -16.13
C ASN A 287 -15.87 6.90 -15.10
N CYS A 288 -14.78 6.18 -14.78
CA CYS A 288 -14.84 5.00 -13.91
C CYS A 288 -14.44 5.29 -12.46
N ILE A 289 -13.91 6.49 -12.21
CA ILE A 289 -13.39 6.89 -10.90
C ILE A 289 -14.48 6.85 -9.83
N ASN A 290 -15.67 7.32 -10.14
CA ASN A 290 -16.77 7.40 -9.19
C ASN A 290 -17.21 6.01 -8.76
N ASP A 291 -17.47 5.13 -9.74
CA ASP A 291 -17.91 3.78 -9.44
C ASP A 291 -16.86 3.02 -8.62
N ILE A 292 -15.57 3.19 -8.91
CA ILE A 292 -14.51 2.56 -8.13
C ILE A 292 -14.43 3.13 -6.71
N THR A 293 -14.64 4.45 -6.55
CA THR A 293 -14.69 5.09 -5.24
C THR A 293 -15.90 4.60 -4.43
N ASP A 294 -17.05 4.45 -5.06
CA ASP A 294 -18.26 3.92 -4.44
C ASP A 294 -18.09 2.46 -4.04
N ILE A 295 -17.51 1.62 -4.92
CA ILE A 295 -17.18 0.22 -4.60
C ILE A 295 -16.21 0.14 -3.41
N LEU A 296 -15.22 1.04 -3.36
CA LEU A 296 -14.27 1.14 -2.26
C LEU A 296 -14.98 1.48 -0.94
N MET A 297 -15.92 2.43 -0.97
CA MET A 297 -16.69 2.84 0.21
C MET A 297 -17.68 1.76 0.68
N GLU A 298 -18.35 1.08 -0.24
CA GLU A 298 -19.37 0.06 0.07
C GLU A 298 -18.75 -1.28 0.51
N THR A 299 -17.72 -1.72 -0.21
CA THR A 299 -17.18 -3.09 -0.13
C THR A 299 -15.83 -3.15 0.59
N GLY A 300 -15.13 -2.02 0.72
CA GLY A 300 -13.81 -1.94 1.35
C GLY A 300 -13.81 -2.05 2.88
N LYS A 301 -14.89 -2.55 3.50
CA LYS A 301 -14.95 -2.77 4.95
C LYS A 301 -13.85 -3.75 5.37
N GLY A 302 -13.05 -3.36 6.36
CA GLY A 302 -11.89 -4.12 6.82
C GLY A 302 -10.61 -3.90 5.99
N LEU A 303 -10.65 -3.07 4.96
CA LEU A 303 -9.47 -2.61 4.21
C LEU A 303 -9.14 -1.16 4.60
N GLN A 304 -7.92 -0.74 4.35
CA GLN A 304 -7.50 0.66 4.51
C GLN A 304 -6.92 1.19 3.20
N PHE A 305 -7.28 2.41 2.82
CA PHE A 305 -6.82 3.07 1.61
C PHE A 305 -6.15 4.40 1.94
N ILE A 306 -4.90 4.56 1.50
CA ILE A 306 -4.15 5.79 1.61
C ILE A 306 -3.78 6.22 0.18
N LEU A 307 -4.49 7.22 -0.31
CA LEU A 307 -4.51 7.65 -1.69
C LEU A 307 -3.82 9.01 -1.82
N THR A 308 -3.23 9.30 -2.97
CA THR A 308 -2.89 10.67 -3.36
C THR A 308 -3.66 11.03 -4.62
N SER A 309 -4.00 12.31 -4.78
CA SER A 309 -4.61 12.79 -6.01
C SER A 309 -4.31 14.27 -6.23
N HIS A 310 -4.24 14.66 -7.50
CA HIS A 310 -4.21 16.03 -7.97
C HIS A 310 -5.47 16.39 -8.76
N HIS A 311 -6.28 15.41 -9.11
CA HIS A 311 -7.38 15.59 -10.03
C HIS A 311 -8.65 16.07 -9.29
N PRO A 312 -9.21 17.24 -9.66
CA PRO A 312 -10.36 17.83 -8.97
C PRO A 312 -11.55 16.87 -8.85
N TYR A 313 -11.78 16.05 -9.89
CA TYR A 313 -12.85 15.06 -9.88
C TYR A 313 -12.68 13.99 -8.78
N ILE A 314 -11.48 13.43 -8.56
CA ILE A 314 -11.28 12.45 -7.46
C ILE A 314 -11.57 13.12 -6.13
N ILE A 315 -10.94 14.28 -5.93
CA ILE A 315 -10.99 15.03 -4.69
C ILE A 315 -12.44 15.35 -4.35
N ASN A 316 -13.21 15.83 -5.33
CA ASN A 316 -14.61 16.20 -5.14
C ASN A 316 -15.56 15.03 -4.84
N ASN A 317 -15.21 13.79 -5.15
CA ASN A 317 -16.05 12.62 -4.87
C ASN A 317 -15.70 11.94 -3.54
N ILE A 318 -14.56 12.28 -2.92
CA ILE A 318 -14.20 11.77 -1.59
C ILE A 318 -14.68 12.74 -0.51
N PRO A 319 -15.40 12.27 0.53
CA PRO A 319 -15.85 13.13 1.63
C PRO A 319 -14.70 13.91 2.28
N LEU A 320 -14.97 15.17 2.61
CA LEU A 320 -14.00 16.12 3.19
C LEU A 320 -13.31 15.60 4.45
N GLU A 321 -14.03 14.85 5.29
CA GLU A 321 -13.51 14.21 6.51
C GLU A 321 -12.33 13.25 6.26
N ASN A 322 -12.24 12.69 5.06
CA ASN A 322 -11.17 11.77 4.66
C ASN A 322 -9.95 12.52 4.06
N TRP A 323 -10.01 13.85 3.93
CA TRP A 323 -8.91 14.62 3.36
C TRP A 323 -7.86 14.97 4.42
N LYS A 324 -6.60 14.71 4.07
CA LYS A 324 -5.43 15.19 4.81
C LYS A 324 -4.66 16.15 3.91
N ILE A 325 -4.65 17.42 4.30
CA ILE A 325 -4.00 18.49 3.55
C ILE A 325 -2.51 18.45 3.88
N ILE A 326 -1.70 18.14 2.87
CA ILE A 326 -0.25 18.01 2.99
C ILE A 326 0.41 19.31 2.55
N SER A 327 1.22 19.87 3.43
CA SER A 327 2.07 21.01 3.14
C SER A 327 3.52 20.69 3.45
N ARG A 328 4.41 21.51 2.88
CA ARG A 328 5.85 21.32 3.06
C ARG A 328 6.56 22.62 3.33
N ASN A 329 7.28 22.65 4.45
CA ASN A 329 8.20 23.72 4.77
C ASN A 329 9.64 23.18 4.73
N ALA A 330 10.38 23.54 3.67
CA ALA A 330 11.74 23.07 3.41
C ALA A 330 11.87 21.52 3.46
N ALA A 331 12.45 21.00 4.54
CA ALA A 331 12.67 19.57 4.74
C ALA A 331 11.63 18.92 5.68
N MET A 332 10.55 19.62 6.00
CA MET A 332 9.48 19.17 6.88
C MET A 332 8.17 19.04 6.10
N ILE A 333 7.56 17.87 6.15
CA ILE A 333 6.23 17.57 5.60
C ILE A 333 5.27 17.47 6.79
N SER A 334 4.19 18.23 6.74
CA SER A 334 3.13 18.23 7.76
C SER A 334 1.79 17.89 7.14
N SER A 335 0.84 17.53 8.00
CA SER A 335 -0.53 17.18 7.61
C SER A 335 -1.51 17.91 8.51
N ASN A 336 -2.58 18.43 7.90
CA ASN A 336 -3.66 19.13 8.57
C ASN A 336 -4.99 18.50 8.17
N ASN A 337 -5.99 18.54 9.05
CA ASN A 337 -7.31 18.04 8.71
C ASN A 337 -8.06 19.10 7.90
N ALA A 338 -8.92 18.67 6.98
CA ALA A 338 -9.71 19.63 6.20
C ALA A 338 -10.71 20.45 7.05
N GLU A 339 -11.15 19.89 8.18
CA GLU A 339 -12.02 20.55 9.16
C GLU A 339 -11.37 21.83 9.74
N ASP A 340 -10.05 21.88 9.81
CA ASP A 340 -9.32 23.02 10.38
C ASP A 340 -9.42 24.30 9.52
N PHE A 341 -9.92 24.20 8.28
CA PHE A 341 -9.90 25.29 7.29
C PHE A 341 -11.29 25.84 6.91
N ASN A 342 -12.33 25.55 7.70
CA ASN A 342 -13.71 26.02 7.44
C ASN A 342 -14.18 25.71 6.00
N LEU A 343 -13.84 24.52 5.50
CA LEU A 343 -14.20 24.06 4.15
C LEU A 343 -15.62 23.47 4.10
N HIS A 344 -16.50 23.80 5.06
CA HIS A 344 -17.84 23.24 5.26
C HIS A 344 -18.86 23.69 4.19
N GLU A 345 -18.60 23.35 2.94
CA GLU A 345 -19.44 23.58 1.77
C GLU A 345 -19.44 22.32 0.89
N SER A 346 -20.07 22.37 -0.29
CA SER A 346 -19.99 21.26 -1.24
C SER A 346 -18.52 20.92 -1.56
N ASN A 347 -18.19 19.64 -1.84
CA ASN A 347 -16.80 19.24 -2.09
C ASN A 347 -16.13 20.07 -3.22
N HIS A 348 -16.89 20.50 -4.23
CA HIS A 348 -16.40 21.37 -5.31
C HIS A 348 -15.99 22.77 -4.81
N GLU A 349 -16.79 23.39 -3.95
CA GLU A 349 -16.47 24.66 -3.31
C GLU A 349 -15.31 24.51 -2.32
N ALA A 350 -15.27 23.41 -1.57
CA ALA A 350 -14.19 23.07 -0.67
C ALA A 350 -12.85 22.95 -1.41
N PHE A 351 -12.80 22.27 -2.56
CA PHE A 351 -11.58 22.20 -3.37
C PHE A 351 -11.17 23.57 -3.92
N THR A 352 -12.13 24.37 -4.40
CA THR A 352 -11.87 25.73 -4.90
C THR A 352 -11.30 26.64 -3.80
N LYS A 353 -11.80 26.53 -2.56
CA LYS A 353 -11.21 27.23 -1.42
C LYS A 353 -9.83 26.69 -1.07
N LEU A 354 -9.66 25.37 -1.04
CA LEU A 354 -8.42 24.70 -0.69
C LEU A 354 -7.24 25.18 -1.55
N ILE A 355 -7.40 25.24 -2.88
CA ILE A 355 -6.31 25.67 -3.78
C ILE A 355 -5.90 27.13 -3.60
N ASN A 356 -6.75 27.94 -2.97
CA ASN A 356 -6.51 29.35 -2.67
C ASN A 356 -5.94 29.55 -1.26
N LEU A 357 -5.84 28.51 -0.42
CA LEU A 357 -5.23 28.61 0.91
C LEU A 357 -3.70 28.69 0.79
N ASP A 358 -3.06 29.52 1.61
CA ASP A 358 -1.60 29.64 1.64
C ASP A 358 -0.93 28.30 1.97
N ILE A 359 -1.53 27.49 2.83
CA ILE A 359 -1.00 26.19 3.24
C ILE A 359 -0.95 25.18 2.08
N TYR A 360 -1.86 25.29 1.11
CA TYR A 360 -1.87 24.44 -0.07
C TYR A 360 -0.70 24.77 -1.02
N LEU A 361 -0.32 26.05 -1.05
CA LEU A 361 0.81 26.56 -1.83
C LEU A 361 2.14 26.45 -1.07
N GLU A 362 2.11 26.20 0.24
CA GLU A 362 3.29 26.07 1.09
C GLU A 362 4.11 24.84 0.68
N GLY A 363 5.29 25.11 0.12
CA GLY A 363 6.17 24.10 -0.51
C GLY A 363 6.31 24.23 -2.02
N THR A 364 5.52 25.10 -2.66
CA THR A 364 5.65 25.47 -4.09
C THR A 364 6.21 26.87 -4.32
N ARG A 365 6.12 27.74 -3.31
CA ARG A 365 6.74 29.08 -3.33
C ARG A 365 8.26 28.89 -3.18
N ARG A 366 9.00 29.17 -4.26
CA ARG A 366 10.47 29.15 -4.32
C ARG A 366 11.08 30.25 -3.48
#